data_AF-K1YD78-F1
#
_entry.id   AF-K1YD78-F1
#
_cell.length_a   1.000
_cell.length_b   1.000
_cell.length_c   1.000
_cell.angle_alpha   90.00
_cell.angle_beta   90.00
_cell.angle_gamma   90.00
#
_symmetry.space_group_name_H-M   'P 1'
#
loop_
_entity.id
_entity.type
_entity.pdbx_description
1 polymer ?
#
loop_
_entity_poly.entity_id
_entity_poly.type
_entity_poly.pdbx_seq_one_letter_code
_entity_poly.pdbx_strand_id
1 'polypeptide(L)'
;MNMSFKKIIAGVTVVAVVAMNMAVVNAAVIGTGSVTGSGAFDSSINWDDAFPGTASGSVTGIIVTASVAPTLTMEISTGSLALGVLSATTATASLSIEVGTNANNGVVVTAQSANGGLTSTTASGIINNDAGTITDGVVESYKFLSATGAVSDSTVAGYTITGLQNTEVNTTAAHVIYTTNKPEDFTGVNDIAFDVTSSIDLMTPAAANYTDTLTFTVTGNF
;
A
#
# COMPACT_ATOMS: atom_id res chain seq x y z
N MET A 1 3.90 -110.09 -60.61
CA MET A 1 3.00 -109.70 -59.51
C MET A 1 3.70 -108.58 -58.76
N ASN A 2 3.05 -107.42 -58.56
CA ASN A 2 3.59 -106.18 -57.98
C ASN A 2 4.73 -105.53 -58.85
N MET A 3 4.74 -104.25 -59.24
CA MET A 3 4.60 -102.97 -58.51
C MET A 3 5.79 -102.70 -57.56
N SER A 4 6.44 -101.53 -57.50
CA SER A 4 6.35 -100.24 -58.23
C SER A 4 7.67 -99.44 -58.03
N PHE A 5 7.92 -98.15 -58.34
CA PHE A 5 7.15 -96.95 -58.74
C PHE A 5 8.08 -95.99 -59.58
N LYS A 6 7.67 -94.74 -59.89
CA LYS A 6 8.51 -93.69 -60.53
C LYS A 6 8.99 -92.60 -59.54
N LYS A 7 10.07 -91.86 -59.84
CA LYS A 7 10.12 -90.38 -59.75
C LYS A 7 11.33 -89.75 -60.44
N ILE A 8 11.18 -88.48 -60.84
CA ILE A 8 12.15 -87.58 -61.48
C ILE A 8 12.20 -86.31 -60.61
N ILE A 9 13.36 -85.64 -60.53
CA ILE A 9 13.60 -84.19 -60.27
C ILE A 9 15.14 -84.05 -60.17
N ALA A 10 15.84 -83.35 -61.07
CA ALA A 10 15.90 -81.90 -61.29
C ALA A 10 16.65 -81.17 -60.15
N GLY A 11 17.71 -80.44 -60.48
CA GLY A 11 18.69 -79.91 -59.51
C GLY A 11 18.42 -78.49 -59.02
N VAL A 12 19.14 -78.09 -57.98
CA VAL A 12 19.16 -76.72 -57.41
C VAL A 12 20.61 -76.32 -57.14
N THR A 13 21.02 -75.14 -57.59
CA THR A 13 22.32 -74.54 -57.26
C THR A 13 22.26 -73.89 -55.88
N VAL A 14 23.26 -74.17 -55.03
CA VAL A 14 23.38 -73.53 -53.70
C VAL A 14 24.00 -72.14 -53.87
N VAL A 15 23.18 -71.10 -53.75
CA VAL A 15 23.66 -69.73 -53.54
C VAL A 15 23.69 -69.47 -52.04
N ALA A 16 24.88 -69.31 -51.48
CA ALA A 16 25.05 -68.97 -50.08
C ALA A 16 24.70 -67.50 -49.82
N VAL A 17 23.51 -67.24 -49.28
CA VAL A 17 23.13 -65.91 -48.81
C VAL A 17 23.86 -65.61 -47.51
N VAL A 18 24.86 -64.72 -47.57
CA VAL A 18 25.52 -64.20 -46.37
C VAL A 18 24.57 -63.23 -45.68
N ALA A 19 24.07 -63.61 -44.50
CA ALA A 19 23.27 -62.73 -43.66
C ALA A 19 24.15 -61.59 -43.12
N MET A 20 24.04 -60.40 -43.72
CA MET A 20 24.65 -59.19 -43.16
C MET A 20 23.89 -58.75 -41.92
N ASN A 21 24.54 -58.81 -40.76
CA ASN A 21 24.04 -58.16 -39.54
C ASN A 21 24.04 -56.64 -39.73
N MET A 22 22.89 -56.10 -40.14
CA MET A 22 22.65 -54.66 -40.13
C MET A 22 22.49 -54.21 -38.68
N ALA A 23 23.61 -53.80 -38.07
CA ALA A 23 23.58 -53.14 -36.77
C ALA A 23 22.75 -51.85 -36.90
N VAL A 24 21.67 -51.74 -36.12
CA VAL A 24 20.83 -50.53 -36.10
C VAL A 24 21.61 -49.43 -35.38
N VAL A 25 22.24 -48.56 -36.17
CA VAL A 25 22.97 -47.39 -35.66
C VAL A 25 21.95 -46.31 -35.29
N ASN A 26 21.40 -46.39 -34.09
CA ASN A 26 20.64 -45.29 -33.49
C ASN A 26 21.60 -44.11 -33.28
N ALA A 27 21.35 -42.99 -33.96
CA ALA A 27 22.07 -41.75 -33.70
C ALA A 27 21.61 -41.17 -32.36
N ALA A 28 22.51 -41.13 -31.37
CA ALA A 28 22.20 -40.61 -30.03
C ALA A 28 21.95 -39.09 -29.97
N VAL A 29 22.22 -38.38 -31.07
CA VAL A 29 21.86 -36.98 -31.31
C VAL A 29 21.54 -36.85 -32.81
N ILE A 30 20.33 -36.43 -33.17
CA ILE A 30 19.90 -36.25 -34.57
C ILE A 30 19.96 -34.79 -35.06
N GLY A 31 20.19 -33.84 -34.16
CA GLY A 31 20.36 -32.42 -34.47
C GLY A 31 20.82 -31.63 -33.25
N THR A 32 21.20 -30.37 -33.47
CA THR A 32 21.55 -29.42 -32.40
C THR A 32 20.97 -28.05 -32.72
N GLY A 33 20.51 -27.32 -31.70
CA GLY A 33 20.09 -25.93 -31.84
C GLY A 33 20.45 -25.10 -30.62
N SER A 34 20.67 -23.81 -30.84
CA SER A 34 21.01 -22.82 -29.81
C SER A 34 19.92 -21.78 -29.67
N VAL A 35 19.56 -21.45 -28.42
CA VAL A 35 19.04 -20.12 -28.10
C VAL A 35 20.19 -19.12 -28.20
N THR A 36 19.88 -17.84 -28.44
CA THR A 36 20.87 -16.75 -28.40
C THR A 36 20.34 -15.66 -27.48
N GLY A 37 21.01 -15.41 -26.36
CA GLY A 37 20.61 -14.39 -25.39
C GLY A 37 21.77 -13.91 -24.51
N SER A 38 21.46 -13.46 -23.30
CA SER A 38 22.47 -13.41 -22.24
C SER A 38 22.80 -14.84 -21.79
N GLY A 39 24.04 -15.12 -21.37
CA GLY A 39 24.49 -16.47 -20.98
C GLY A 39 23.81 -17.09 -19.75
N ALA A 40 22.75 -16.47 -19.21
CA ALA A 40 21.83 -17.07 -18.26
C ALA A 40 20.63 -17.79 -18.91
N PHE A 41 20.45 -17.68 -20.23
CA PHE A 41 19.25 -18.16 -20.96
C PHE A 41 19.50 -19.37 -21.89
N ASP A 42 20.75 -19.83 -21.99
CA ASP A 42 21.16 -20.84 -22.97
C ASP A 42 20.87 -22.27 -22.50
N SER A 43 19.60 -22.69 -22.57
CA SER A 43 19.25 -24.12 -22.58
C SER A 43 19.56 -24.73 -23.94
N SER A 44 20.09 -25.95 -23.98
CA SER A 44 20.23 -26.71 -25.24
C SER A 44 18.86 -27.06 -25.83
N ILE A 45 18.68 -26.88 -27.15
CA ILE A 45 17.48 -27.33 -27.85
C ILE A 45 17.57 -28.85 -28.02
N ASN A 46 16.63 -29.59 -27.44
CA ASN A 46 16.56 -31.04 -27.53
C ASN A 46 15.92 -31.46 -28.86
N TRP A 47 16.74 -32.03 -29.73
CA TRP A 47 16.33 -32.74 -30.93
C TRP A 47 16.26 -34.24 -30.62
N ASP A 48 15.26 -34.64 -29.83
CA ASP A 48 14.99 -36.06 -29.49
C ASP A 48 13.48 -36.36 -29.38
N ASP A 49 12.68 -35.82 -30.29
CA ASP A 49 11.50 -36.54 -30.77
C ASP A 49 11.91 -37.28 -32.05
N ALA A 50 11.78 -38.61 -32.07
CA ALA A 50 12.36 -39.46 -33.12
C ALA A 50 11.96 -39.04 -34.54
N PHE A 51 12.94 -38.81 -35.43
CA PHE A 51 12.68 -38.34 -36.78
C PHE A 51 11.94 -39.39 -37.63
N PRO A 52 10.83 -39.06 -38.32
CA PRO A 52 10.18 -37.74 -38.39
C PRO A 52 9.37 -37.38 -37.13
N GLY A 53 9.76 -36.29 -36.48
CA GLY A 53 9.24 -35.83 -35.19
C GLY A 53 9.44 -34.33 -35.01
N THR A 54 9.18 -33.84 -33.80
CA THR A 54 9.35 -32.44 -33.38
C THR A 54 10.74 -32.16 -32.78
N ALA A 55 10.98 -30.90 -32.39
CA ALA A 55 12.14 -30.49 -31.61
C ALA A 55 11.69 -29.38 -30.65
N SER A 56 12.27 -29.31 -29.44
CA SER A 56 11.81 -28.37 -28.42
C SER A 56 12.96 -27.76 -27.59
N GLY A 57 12.71 -26.57 -27.06
CA GLY A 57 13.62 -25.84 -26.17
C GLY A 57 12.85 -24.74 -25.43
N SER A 58 13.35 -24.30 -24.27
CA SER A 58 12.64 -23.36 -23.41
C SER A 58 13.58 -22.46 -22.63
N VAL A 59 13.34 -21.15 -22.67
CA VAL A 59 14.04 -20.18 -21.82
C VAL A 59 13.31 -20.05 -20.49
N THR A 60 14.07 -20.10 -19.39
CA THR A 60 13.56 -19.90 -18.02
C THR A 60 14.39 -18.83 -17.32
N GLY A 61 13.99 -18.40 -16.11
CA GLY A 61 14.72 -17.35 -15.36
C GLY A 61 14.52 -15.92 -15.87
N ILE A 62 13.51 -15.66 -16.73
CA ILE A 62 13.11 -14.31 -17.11
C ILE A 62 12.52 -13.59 -15.90
N ILE A 63 13.25 -12.64 -15.33
CA ILE A 63 12.78 -11.79 -14.23
C ILE A 63 12.01 -10.60 -14.81
N VAL A 64 10.74 -10.45 -14.42
CA VAL A 64 9.94 -9.26 -14.69
C VAL A 64 9.97 -8.37 -13.45
N THR A 65 10.32 -7.10 -13.61
CA THR A 65 10.36 -6.10 -12.53
C THR A 65 9.42 -4.93 -12.82
N ALA A 66 8.81 -4.38 -11.78
CA ALA A 66 8.00 -3.16 -11.83
C ALA A 66 8.16 -2.39 -10.50
N SER A 67 7.83 -1.11 -10.53
CA SER A 67 7.78 -0.23 -9.35
C SER A 67 6.45 0.51 -9.31
N VAL A 68 5.90 0.71 -8.12
CA VAL A 68 4.69 1.52 -7.90
C VAL A 68 5.12 2.95 -7.58
N ALA A 69 4.45 3.95 -8.17
CA ALA A 69 4.71 5.35 -7.85
C ALA A 69 4.00 5.74 -6.54
N PRO A 70 4.65 6.50 -5.63
CA PRO A 70 4.05 6.90 -4.36
C PRO A 70 2.89 7.89 -4.58
N THR A 71 1.80 7.73 -3.82
CA THR A 71 0.65 8.65 -3.79
C THR A 71 0.40 9.16 -2.38
N LEU A 72 0.05 10.44 -2.26
CA LEU A 72 -0.39 11.06 -1.01
C LEU A 72 -1.37 12.20 -1.33
N THR A 73 -2.59 12.09 -0.82
CA THR A 73 -3.70 13.04 -0.99
C THR A 73 -4.30 13.34 0.37
N MET A 74 -4.74 14.57 0.61
CA MET A 74 -5.54 14.96 1.77
C MET A 74 -6.62 15.95 1.36
N GLU A 75 -7.86 15.74 1.80
CA GLU A 75 -8.97 16.68 1.68
C GLU A 75 -9.50 17.05 3.07
N ILE A 76 -9.94 18.31 3.24
CA ILE A 76 -10.46 18.85 4.50
C ILE A 76 -11.81 19.51 4.21
N SER A 77 -12.86 19.15 4.97
CA SER A 77 -14.25 19.50 4.65
C SER A 77 -14.62 20.98 4.77
N THR A 78 -13.79 21.79 5.44
CA THR A 78 -14.00 23.25 5.58
C THR A 78 -12.68 24.00 5.83
N GLY A 79 -12.58 25.22 5.29
CA GLY A 79 -11.49 26.15 5.59
C GLY A 79 -11.69 27.01 6.85
N SER A 80 -12.74 26.74 7.65
CA SER A 80 -13.05 27.49 8.86
C SER A 80 -13.81 26.65 9.89
N LEU A 81 -13.44 26.81 11.17
CA LEU A 81 -14.10 26.22 12.34
C LEU A 81 -14.72 27.32 13.20
N ALA A 82 -16.05 27.41 13.21
CA ALA A 82 -16.78 28.42 13.97
C ALA A 82 -17.32 27.84 15.28
N LEU A 83 -16.65 28.12 16.40
CA LEU A 83 -17.09 27.75 17.77
C LEU A 83 -18.37 28.51 18.22
N GLY A 84 -18.77 29.55 17.50
CA GLY A 84 -19.90 30.41 17.87
C GLY A 84 -19.53 31.40 18.99
N VAL A 85 -20.53 31.77 19.79
CA VAL A 85 -20.34 32.63 20.97
C VAL A 85 -19.93 31.76 22.15
N LEU A 86 -18.69 31.90 22.61
CA LEU A 86 -18.20 31.21 23.80
C LEU A 86 -18.94 31.70 25.05
N SER A 87 -19.13 30.80 26.01
CA SER A 87 -19.72 31.05 27.32
C SER A 87 -19.13 30.07 28.35
N ALA A 88 -19.60 30.09 29.60
CA ALA A 88 -19.09 29.23 30.69
C ALA A 88 -19.43 27.71 30.53
N THR A 89 -19.62 27.25 29.29
CA THR A 89 -19.81 25.85 28.89
C THR A 89 -18.97 25.56 27.66
N THR A 90 -18.42 24.36 27.53
CA THR A 90 -17.61 23.96 26.38
C THR A 90 -18.36 24.12 25.05
N ALA A 91 -17.78 24.88 24.13
CA ALA A 91 -18.16 24.92 22.73
C ALA A 91 -17.28 23.95 21.92
N THR A 92 -17.84 23.40 20.83
CA THR A 92 -17.16 22.45 19.93
C THR A 92 -17.39 22.86 18.48
N ALA A 93 -16.36 22.75 17.65
CA ALA A 93 -16.45 22.85 16.20
C ALA A 93 -15.62 21.74 15.56
N SER A 94 -16.21 21.06 14.59
CA SER A 94 -15.67 19.85 13.97
C SER A 94 -15.36 20.06 12.49
N LEU A 95 -14.31 19.43 12.00
CA LEU A 95 -14.11 19.18 10.57
C LEU A 95 -13.81 17.71 10.31
N SER A 96 -13.92 17.33 9.04
CA SER A 96 -13.63 15.99 8.57
C SER A 96 -12.42 16.04 7.64
N ILE A 97 -11.57 15.01 7.69
CA ILE A 97 -10.38 14.87 6.85
C ILE A 97 -10.42 13.49 6.19
N GLU A 98 -10.18 13.48 4.88
CA GLU A 98 -9.95 12.29 4.05
C GLU A 98 -8.46 12.22 3.68
N VAL A 99 -7.86 11.03 3.70
CA VAL A 99 -6.46 10.81 3.34
C VAL A 99 -6.33 9.61 2.41
N GLY A 100 -5.65 9.79 1.27
CA GLY A 100 -5.35 8.70 0.34
C GLY A 100 -3.86 8.47 0.22
N THR A 101 -3.37 7.23 0.39
CA THR A 101 -1.96 6.91 0.19
C THR A 101 -1.69 5.43 -0.06
N ASN A 102 -0.75 5.14 -0.96
CA ASN A 102 -0.18 3.78 -1.11
C ASN A 102 1.09 3.54 -0.25
N ALA A 103 1.28 4.34 0.81
CA ALA A 103 2.35 4.21 1.80
C ALA A 103 2.33 2.84 2.51
N ASN A 104 3.45 2.12 2.48
CA ASN A 104 3.56 0.77 3.04
C ASN A 104 3.58 0.73 4.58
N ASN A 105 3.97 1.85 5.21
CA ASN A 105 3.90 2.07 6.66
C ASN A 105 2.82 3.12 7.00
N GLY A 106 1.83 3.31 6.11
CA GLY A 106 0.71 4.22 6.29
C GLY A 106 1.10 5.69 6.46
N VAL A 107 0.25 6.46 7.15
CA VAL A 107 0.32 7.93 7.21
C VAL A 107 0.16 8.45 8.63
N VAL A 108 0.88 9.54 8.92
CA VAL A 108 0.70 10.39 10.10
C VAL A 108 0.06 11.70 9.65
N VAL A 109 -0.95 12.17 10.39
CA VAL A 109 -1.48 13.54 10.25
C VAL A 109 -1.30 14.27 11.57
N THR A 110 -0.81 15.51 11.50
CA THR A 110 -0.69 16.41 12.65
C THR A 110 -1.54 17.66 12.48
N ALA A 111 -1.97 18.24 13.59
CA ALA A 111 -2.54 19.59 13.68
C ALA A 111 -1.68 20.46 14.61
N GLN A 112 -1.43 21.69 14.20
CA GLN A 112 -0.65 22.67 14.95
C GLN A 112 -1.45 23.97 15.12
N SER A 113 -1.56 24.44 16.35
CA SER A 113 -2.08 25.78 16.66
C SER A 113 -1.02 26.84 16.37
N ALA A 114 -1.40 27.94 15.71
CA ALA A 114 -0.47 29.05 15.44
C ALA A 114 -0.15 29.88 16.70
N ASN A 115 -1.05 29.90 17.68
CA ASN A 115 -0.90 30.69 18.91
C ASN A 115 -0.77 29.85 20.20
N GLY A 116 -1.15 28.56 20.16
CA GLY A 116 -1.30 27.72 21.36
C GLY A 116 -2.54 28.08 22.17
N GLY A 117 -3.67 28.34 21.50
CA GLY A 117 -4.90 28.86 22.12
C GLY A 117 -5.63 29.83 21.18
N LEU A 118 -6.85 30.26 21.54
CA LEU A 118 -7.53 31.33 20.79
C LEU A 118 -7.05 32.70 21.29
N THR A 119 -6.37 33.48 20.45
CA THR A 119 -5.89 34.82 20.82
C THR A 119 -6.96 35.88 20.57
N SER A 120 -7.08 36.85 21.48
CA SER A 120 -8.00 37.98 21.30
C SER A 120 -7.54 38.91 20.17
N THR A 121 -8.48 39.35 19.34
CA THR A 121 -8.24 40.33 18.26
C THR A 121 -8.29 41.79 18.72
N THR A 122 -8.72 42.05 19.95
CA THR A 122 -9.07 43.42 20.44
C THR A 122 -8.78 43.67 21.92
N ALA A 123 -8.56 42.64 22.73
CA ALA A 123 -8.08 42.74 24.11
C ALA A 123 -6.69 42.08 24.24
N SER A 124 -6.07 42.17 25.41
CA SER A 124 -4.96 41.28 25.77
C SER A 124 -5.52 40.02 26.42
N GLY A 125 -5.23 38.85 25.84
CA GLY A 125 -5.67 37.56 26.37
C GLY A 125 -5.59 36.44 25.35
N ILE A 126 -5.39 35.22 25.84
CA ILE A 126 -5.45 33.97 25.09
C ILE A 126 -6.36 33.01 25.86
N ILE A 127 -7.20 32.25 25.16
CA ILE A 127 -8.03 31.21 25.74
C ILE A 127 -7.29 29.89 25.54
N ASN A 128 -6.71 29.38 26.62
CA ASN A 128 -6.09 28.06 26.79
C ASN A 128 -6.01 27.75 28.29
N ASN A 129 -5.78 26.49 28.67
CA ASN A 129 -5.50 26.13 30.07
C ASN A 129 -4.00 26.27 30.39
N ASP A 130 -3.41 27.47 30.22
CA ASP A 130 -2.00 27.68 30.57
C ASP A 130 -1.83 27.94 32.09
N ALA A 131 -1.88 26.84 32.84
CA ALA A 131 -1.73 26.77 34.29
C ALA A 131 -0.30 27.14 34.77
N GLY A 132 0.10 28.39 34.52
CA GLY A 132 1.42 28.94 34.84
C GLY A 132 1.61 30.43 34.54
N THR A 133 0.78 31.06 33.69
CA THR A 133 0.99 32.45 33.27
C THR A 133 -0.21 33.40 33.44
N ILE A 134 -1.46 32.90 33.37
CA ILE A 134 -2.65 33.75 33.51
C ILE A 134 -2.81 34.21 34.98
N THR A 135 -2.93 35.52 35.19
CA THR A 135 -2.70 36.18 36.50
C THR A 135 -3.94 36.25 37.40
N ASP A 136 -5.11 35.87 36.89
CA ASP A 136 -6.41 35.85 37.58
C ASP A 136 -6.68 34.53 38.33
N GLY A 137 -6.05 33.43 37.93
CA GLY A 137 -6.27 32.09 38.49
C GLY A 137 -7.47 31.35 37.89
N VAL A 138 -7.90 31.73 36.68
CA VAL A 138 -8.98 31.08 35.92
C VAL A 138 -8.50 29.75 35.31
N VAL A 139 -9.45 28.90 34.90
CA VAL A 139 -9.22 27.68 34.12
C VAL A 139 -10.11 27.69 32.88
N GLU A 140 -9.71 28.46 31.86
CA GLU A 140 -10.20 28.26 30.49
C GLU A 140 -9.71 26.93 29.90
N SER A 141 -10.11 26.62 28.66
CA SER A 141 -9.41 25.62 27.87
C SER A 141 -9.50 25.82 26.35
N TYR A 142 -8.52 25.26 25.65
CA TYR A 142 -8.49 25.08 24.21
C TYR A 142 -7.88 23.71 23.88
N LYS A 143 -8.67 22.81 23.32
CA LYS A 143 -8.30 21.39 23.18
C LYS A 143 -8.55 20.85 21.80
N PHE A 144 -7.66 19.97 21.36
CA PHE A 144 -7.87 19.14 20.18
C PHE A 144 -8.26 17.71 20.62
N LEU A 145 -9.17 17.13 19.86
CA LEU A 145 -9.61 15.76 19.94
C LEU A 145 -9.73 15.24 18.51
N SER A 146 -9.44 13.97 18.26
CA SER A 146 -9.87 13.33 17.02
C SER A 146 -10.30 11.90 17.22
N ALA A 147 -11.39 11.54 16.57
CA ALA A 147 -11.83 10.16 16.40
C ALA A 147 -11.35 9.65 15.04
N THR A 148 -10.97 8.38 15.01
CA THR A 148 -10.82 7.63 13.75
C THR A 148 -12.19 7.51 13.10
N GLY A 149 -12.25 7.77 11.80
CA GLY A 149 -13.45 7.66 10.97
C GLY A 149 -13.96 6.23 10.81
N ALA A 150 -14.87 6.03 9.86
CA ALA A 150 -15.46 4.74 9.59
C ALA A 150 -14.41 3.80 8.96
N VAL A 151 -13.91 2.83 9.74
CA VAL A 151 -12.91 1.85 9.28
C VAL A 151 -13.32 1.12 8.00
N SER A 152 -12.39 1.09 7.03
CA SER A 152 -12.38 0.28 5.79
C SER A 152 -12.84 0.97 4.49
N ASP A 153 -12.25 2.12 4.21
CA ASP A 153 -11.75 2.46 2.86
C ASP A 153 -10.85 1.33 2.28
N SER A 154 -9.94 0.83 3.12
CA SER A 154 -8.87 -0.11 2.77
C SER A 154 -9.24 -1.54 3.13
N THR A 155 -8.90 -2.48 2.24
CA THR A 155 -9.19 -3.91 2.39
C THR A 155 -8.06 -4.72 3.03
N VAL A 156 -6.93 -4.07 3.35
CA VAL A 156 -5.80 -4.69 4.07
C VAL A 156 -6.21 -4.97 5.51
N ALA A 157 -5.92 -6.16 6.05
CA ALA A 157 -6.27 -6.53 7.42
C ALA A 157 -5.07 -6.45 8.39
N GLY A 158 -5.34 -6.27 9.69
CA GLY A 158 -4.31 -6.37 10.75
C GLY A 158 -3.57 -5.07 11.08
N TYR A 159 -4.11 -3.92 10.68
CA TYR A 159 -3.56 -2.60 10.94
C TYR A 159 -3.94 -2.04 12.33
N THR A 160 -3.28 -0.95 12.72
CA THR A 160 -3.60 -0.12 13.89
C THR A 160 -3.86 1.31 13.42
N ILE A 161 -4.93 1.92 13.92
CA ILE A 161 -5.23 3.35 13.75
C ILE A 161 -5.37 3.97 15.14
N THR A 162 -4.87 5.20 15.35
CA THR A 162 -5.14 5.98 16.57
C THR A 162 -5.42 7.45 16.25
N GLY A 163 -6.47 8.01 16.87
CA GLY A 163 -6.71 9.45 16.94
C GLY A 163 -6.05 10.10 18.17
N LEU A 164 -6.19 11.43 18.29
CA LEU A 164 -5.74 12.21 19.43
C LEU A 164 -6.78 12.15 20.55
N GLN A 165 -6.38 11.60 21.70
CA GLN A 165 -7.13 11.76 22.95
C GLN A 165 -7.33 13.24 23.28
N ASN A 166 -8.47 13.64 23.85
CA ASN A 166 -8.79 15.04 24.18
C ASN A 166 -7.64 15.72 24.97
N THR A 167 -6.89 16.58 24.28
CA THR A 167 -5.58 17.10 24.70
C THR A 167 -5.58 18.63 24.67
N GLU A 168 -5.08 19.23 25.74
CA GLU A 168 -4.90 20.68 25.85
C GLU A 168 -3.84 21.20 24.86
N VAL A 169 -4.10 22.36 24.28
CA VAL A 169 -3.23 23.04 23.31
C VAL A 169 -2.91 24.43 23.84
N ASN A 170 -1.97 24.49 24.78
CA ASN A 170 -1.42 25.73 25.35
C ASN A 170 -0.08 26.15 24.72
N THR A 171 0.37 25.46 23.66
CA THR A 171 1.63 25.77 22.95
C THR A 171 1.46 25.60 21.43
N THR A 172 2.41 26.11 20.65
CA THR A 172 2.47 25.93 19.19
C THR A 172 3.10 24.60 18.75
N ALA A 173 3.06 23.58 19.61
CA ALA A 173 3.47 22.23 19.25
C ALA A 173 2.52 21.60 18.21
N ALA A 174 3.03 20.71 17.38
CA ALA A 174 2.20 19.90 16.49
C ALA A 174 1.75 18.63 17.23
N HIS A 175 0.43 18.40 17.30
CA HIS A 175 -0.17 17.22 17.90
C HIS A 175 -0.48 16.19 16.79
N VAL A 176 -0.17 14.90 17.01
CA VAL A 176 -0.58 13.82 16.09
C VAL A 176 -2.08 13.60 16.26
N ILE A 177 -2.86 13.85 15.20
CA ILE A 177 -4.33 13.69 15.16
C ILE A 177 -4.76 12.41 14.47
N TYR A 178 -3.87 11.77 13.72
CA TYR A 178 -4.11 10.47 13.12
C TYR A 178 -2.77 9.77 12.92
N THR A 179 -2.71 8.49 13.24
CA THR A 179 -1.72 7.60 12.65
C THR A 179 -2.39 6.31 12.22
N THR A 180 -1.92 5.76 11.11
CA THR A 180 -2.34 4.48 10.54
C THR A 180 -1.09 3.77 10.04
N ASN A 181 -1.07 2.43 10.03
CA ASN A 181 -0.01 1.65 9.38
C ASN A 181 -0.52 0.82 8.19
N LYS A 182 -1.70 1.16 7.64
CA LYS A 182 -2.20 0.65 6.35
C LYS A 182 -2.11 1.73 5.25
N PRO A 183 -2.05 1.32 3.96
CA PRO A 183 -2.42 2.17 2.83
C PRO A 183 -3.90 2.55 2.87
N GLU A 184 -4.20 3.80 2.57
CA GLU A 184 -5.55 4.40 2.60
C GLU A 184 -6.05 4.69 1.16
N ASP A 185 -7.34 4.46 0.87
CA ASP A 185 -7.93 4.72 -0.47
C ASP A 185 -8.83 5.96 -0.50
N PHE A 186 -8.61 6.83 -1.49
CA PHE A 186 -9.24 8.15 -1.57
C PHE A 186 -10.65 8.05 -2.16
N THR A 187 -11.63 7.83 -1.29
CA THR A 187 -13.02 7.44 -1.65
C THR A 187 -14.07 8.45 -1.20
N GLY A 188 -13.71 9.44 -0.38
CA GLY A 188 -14.58 10.41 0.26
C GLY A 188 -15.18 9.94 1.60
N VAL A 189 -14.53 9.01 2.30
CA VAL A 189 -15.05 8.29 3.50
C VAL A 189 -14.31 8.67 4.79
N ASN A 190 -13.98 9.96 4.91
CA ASN A 190 -13.28 10.68 5.98
C ASN A 190 -12.65 9.81 7.11
N ASP A 191 -11.34 9.55 7.01
CA ASP A 191 -10.52 8.87 8.02
C ASP A 191 -10.46 9.55 9.39
N ILE A 192 -10.71 10.87 9.45
CA ILE A 192 -10.56 11.65 10.68
C ILE A 192 -11.79 12.54 10.89
N ALA A 193 -12.42 12.43 12.06
CA ALA A 193 -13.23 13.48 12.64
C ALA A 193 -12.36 14.25 13.65
N PHE A 194 -12.07 15.52 13.37
CA PHE A 194 -11.23 16.37 14.22
C PHE A 194 -12.08 17.48 14.86
N ASP A 195 -12.07 17.50 16.19
CA ASP A 195 -12.81 18.43 17.03
C ASP A 195 -11.85 19.44 17.67
N VAL A 196 -12.16 20.73 17.52
CA VAL A 196 -11.66 21.80 18.38
C VAL A 196 -12.71 22.06 19.45
N THR A 197 -12.30 22.06 20.72
CA THR A 197 -13.17 22.45 21.83
C THR A 197 -12.56 23.59 22.63
N SER A 198 -13.41 24.45 23.20
CA SER A 198 -12.96 25.54 24.06
C SER A 198 -13.98 25.86 25.15
N SER A 199 -13.51 26.29 26.33
CA SER A 199 -14.33 26.79 27.42
C SER A 199 -13.74 28.06 28.00
N ILE A 200 -14.60 29.01 28.37
CA ILE A 200 -14.24 30.26 29.06
C ILE A 200 -14.88 30.30 30.46
N ASP A 201 -14.59 31.33 31.25
CA ASP A 201 -15.26 31.58 32.53
C ASP A 201 -16.09 32.90 32.49
N LEU A 202 -16.35 33.52 33.66
CA LEU A 202 -17.01 34.82 33.80
C LEU A 202 -16.03 36.02 33.83
N MET A 203 -14.72 35.79 33.99
CA MET A 203 -13.65 36.78 33.99
C MET A 203 -12.95 36.91 32.63
N THR A 204 -12.94 35.86 31.80
CA THR A 204 -12.43 35.89 30.42
C THR A 204 -12.95 37.13 29.66
N PRO A 205 -12.08 38.06 29.20
CA PRO A 205 -12.53 39.36 28.68
C PRO A 205 -13.42 39.28 27.45
N ALA A 206 -14.53 40.01 27.44
CA ALA A 206 -15.35 40.21 26.24
C ALA A 206 -14.55 40.97 25.16
N ALA A 207 -14.36 40.33 24.00
CA ALA A 207 -13.62 40.86 22.86
C ALA A 207 -14.42 40.70 21.56
N ALA A 208 -14.04 41.41 20.49
CA ALA A 208 -14.76 41.37 19.21
C ALA A 208 -14.69 39.99 18.54
N ASN A 209 -13.53 39.34 18.59
CA ASN A 209 -13.31 37.94 18.22
C ASN A 209 -12.12 37.38 19.02
N TYR A 210 -12.16 36.08 19.29
CA TYR A 210 -11.00 35.26 19.66
C TYR A 210 -10.72 34.30 18.50
N THR A 211 -9.46 34.16 18.09
CA THR A 211 -9.09 33.45 16.84
C THR A 211 -7.78 32.68 16.98
N ASP A 212 -7.69 31.54 16.31
CA ASP A 212 -6.43 30.84 16.02
C ASP A 212 -6.40 30.41 14.54
N THR A 213 -5.22 30.02 14.05
CA THR A 213 -5.04 29.46 12.70
C THR A 213 -4.41 28.07 12.84
N LEU A 214 -5.06 27.06 12.25
CA LEU A 214 -4.57 25.68 12.32
C LEU A 214 -3.78 25.31 11.07
N THR A 215 -2.59 24.72 11.27
CA THR A 215 -1.83 24.08 10.20
C THR A 215 -1.99 22.57 10.33
N PHE A 216 -2.50 21.92 9.27
CA PHE A 216 -2.56 20.47 9.16
C PHE A 216 -1.42 19.97 8.27
N THR A 217 -0.71 18.92 8.68
CA THR A 217 0.36 18.29 7.90
C THR A 217 0.12 16.79 7.78
N VAL A 218 0.13 16.29 6.56
CA VAL A 218 0.02 14.86 6.21
C VAL A 218 1.41 14.31 5.82
N THR A 219 1.74 13.09 6.23
CA THR A 219 3.04 12.45 5.93
C THR A 219 2.88 10.94 5.75
N GLY A 220 2.92 10.48 4.49
CA GLY A 220 2.95 9.07 4.12
C GLY A 220 4.35 8.47 4.21
N ASN A 221 4.44 7.22 4.67
CA ASN A 221 5.69 6.50 4.96
C ASN A 221 5.88 5.35 3.95
N PHE A 222 6.88 5.47 3.06
CA PHE A 222 7.14 4.58 1.92
C PHE A 222 8.46 3.79 2.07
#